data_AF-A0A3G4W012-F1
#
_entry.id   AF-A0A3G4W012-F1
#
_cell.length_a   1.000
_cell.length_b   1.000
_cell.length_c   1.000
_cell.angle_alpha   90.00
_cell.angle_beta   90.00
_cell.angle_gamma   90.00
#
_symmetry.space_group_name_H-M   'P 1'
#
loop_
_entity.id
_entity.type
_entity.pdbx_description
1 polymer ?
#
loop_
_entity_poly.entity_id
_entity_poly.type
_entity_poly.pdbx_seq_one_letter_code
_entity_poly.pdbx_strand_id
1 'polypeptide(L)'
;MVRDYSDALEADLLEVFGIDLLDLWTGRLSLRRLHVLITSLLARQGSGALVVAVDESAMWSHEAHILARISDALEAANWLFISANSSQDTHLDPPEPMWRPGIEPVEAPAPAMASGAEVAGWFAGISAL
;
A
#
# COMPACT_ATOMS: atom_id res chain seq x y z
N MET A 1 9.59 -2.57 24.25
CA MET A 1 9.32 -1.35 23.45
C MET A 1 10.52 -0.41 23.40
N VAL A 2 10.86 0.39 24.42
CA VAL A 2 12.01 1.33 24.31
C VAL A 2 13.37 0.61 24.16
N ARG A 3 13.53 -0.58 24.75
CA ARG A 3 14.78 -1.34 24.68
C ARG A 3 14.98 -2.10 23.37
N ASP A 4 13.89 -2.38 22.67
CA ASP A 4 13.89 -3.19 21.43
C ASP A 4 13.92 -2.29 20.18
N TYR A 5 13.58 -1.00 20.34
CA TYR A 5 13.48 0.00 19.26
C TYR A 5 14.26 1.28 19.58
N SER A 6 15.32 1.23 20.40
CA SER A 6 16.08 2.43 20.80
C SER A 6 16.62 3.20 19.60
N ASP A 7 17.15 2.48 18.63
CA ASP A 7 17.86 3.06 17.49
C ASP A 7 16.88 3.73 16.53
N ALA A 8 15.73 3.08 16.30
CA ALA A 8 14.64 3.62 15.49
C ALA A 8 14.00 4.85 16.14
N LEU A 9 13.85 4.82 17.47
CA LEU A 9 13.34 5.96 18.22
C LEU A 9 14.32 7.15 18.18
N GLU A 10 15.61 6.90 18.35
CA GLU A 10 16.65 7.93 18.28
C GLU A 10 16.71 8.57 16.88
N ALA A 11 16.65 7.75 15.83
CA ALA A 11 16.58 8.22 14.44
C ALA A 11 15.37 9.14 14.22
N ASP A 12 14.16 8.70 14.60
CA ASP A 12 12.94 9.49 14.42
C ASP A 12 12.94 10.79 15.24
N LEU A 13 13.48 10.77 16.47
CA LEU A 13 13.59 11.96 17.30
C LEU A 13 14.55 13.00 16.71
N LEU A 14 15.68 12.54 16.15
CA LEU A 14 16.64 13.41 15.47
C LEU A 14 16.10 13.95 14.15
N GLU A 15 15.45 13.11 13.34
CA GLU A 15 14.92 13.50 12.04
C GLU A 15 13.78 14.52 12.17
N VAL A 16 12.81 14.23 13.05
CA VAL A 16 11.57 15.01 13.12
C VAL A 16 11.71 16.23 14.04
N PHE A 17 12.43 16.10 15.16
CA PHE A 17 12.50 17.15 16.17
C PHE A 17 13.90 17.72 16.37
N GLY A 18 14.94 17.11 15.80
CA GLY A 18 16.33 17.50 16.05
C GLY A 18 16.77 17.29 17.49
N ILE A 19 16.16 16.34 18.19
CA ILE A 19 16.44 16.06 19.61
C ILE A 19 17.18 14.73 19.73
N ASP A 20 18.27 14.75 20.48
CA ASP A 20 19.07 13.56 20.78
C ASP A 20 18.46 12.82 21.99
N LEU A 21 18.38 11.49 21.91
CA LEU A 21 17.91 10.66 23.03
C LEU A 21 18.84 10.75 24.25
N LEU A 22 20.13 11.05 24.05
CA LEU A 22 21.11 11.32 25.10
C LEU A 22 20.68 12.49 26.01
N ASP A 23 19.85 13.41 25.51
CA ASP A 23 19.33 14.52 26.31
C ASP A 23 18.49 14.05 27.50
N LEU A 24 17.96 12.82 27.46
CA LEU A 24 17.26 12.22 28.59
C LEU A 24 18.22 11.96 29.75
N TRP A 25 19.43 11.48 29.44
CA TRP A 25 20.44 11.18 30.45
C TRP A 25 21.12 12.45 30.97
N THR A 26 21.33 13.46 30.11
CA THR A 26 21.89 14.76 30.53
C THR A 26 20.89 15.65 31.27
N GLY A 27 19.61 15.26 31.33
CA GLY A 27 18.54 15.98 32.02
C GLY A 27 17.94 17.15 31.23
N ARG A 28 18.35 17.37 29.98
CA ARG A 28 17.78 18.39 29.08
C ARG A 28 16.41 17.97 28.52
N LEU A 29 16.17 16.67 28.42
CA LEU A 29 14.90 16.06 28.04
C LEU A 29 14.26 15.40 29.27
N SER A 30 13.02 15.76 29.57
CA SER A 30 12.25 15.09 30.65
C SER A 30 11.51 13.87 30.11
N LEU A 31 11.29 12.87 30.97
CA LEU A 31 10.45 11.69 30.64
C LEU A 31 9.05 12.10 30.17
N ARG A 32 8.47 13.15 30.76
CA ARG A 32 7.17 13.69 30.34
C ARG A 32 7.22 14.20 28.90
N ARG A 33 8.27 14.96 28.54
CA ARG A 33 8.44 15.47 27.17
C ARG A 33 8.70 14.33 26.20
N LEU A 34 9.56 13.38 26.55
CA LEU A 34 9.81 12.19 25.74
C LEU A 34 8.51 11.43 25.44
N HIS A 35 7.66 11.21 26.44
CA HIS A 35 6.36 10.56 26.24
C HIS A 35 5.47 11.32 25.24
N VAL A 36 5.44 12.66 25.32
CA VAL A 36 4.69 13.50 24.35
C VAL A 36 5.25 13.36 22.93
N LEU A 37 6.58 13.34 22.78
CA LEU A 37 7.23 13.17 21.47
C LEU A 37 6.97 11.78 20.87
N ILE A 38 7.05 10.73 21.69
CA ILE A 38 6.71 9.36 21.25
C ILE A 38 5.24 9.31 20.81
N THR A 39 4.34 9.91 21.58
CA THR A 39 2.91 9.93 21.25
C THR A 39 2.65 10.70 19.96
N SER A 40 3.35 11.82 19.72
CA SER A 40 3.21 12.58 18.48
C SER A 40 3.83 11.86 17.28
N LEU A 41 4.93 11.11 17.45
CA LEU A 41 5.49 10.24 16.40
C LEU A 41 4.49 9.16 15.99
N LEU A 42 3.90 8.45 16.97
CA LEU A 42 2.92 7.39 16.70
C LEU A 42 1.62 7.93 16.09
N ALA A 43 1.25 9.18 16.38
CA ALA A 43 0.08 9.82 15.77
C ALA A 43 0.32 10.30 14.33
N ARG A 44 1.59 10.41 13.91
CA ARG A 44 1.92 10.79 12.53
C ARG A 44 1.75 9.57 11.64
N GLN A 45 0.96 9.74 10.60
CA GLN A 45 0.83 8.76 9.53
C GLN A 45 2.04 8.93 8.60
N GLY A 46 2.89 7.91 8.48
CA GLY A 46 4.06 7.96 7.60
C GLY A 46 5.17 6.98 7.99
N SER A 47 6.17 6.89 7.10
CA SER A 47 7.30 5.95 7.12
C SER A 47 8.38 6.24 8.19
N GLY A 48 8.00 6.70 9.39
CA GLY A 48 8.95 6.87 10.49
C GLY A 48 9.54 5.51 10.90
N ALA A 49 10.85 5.45 11.16
CA ALA A 49 11.55 4.20 11.42
C ALA A 49 10.94 3.44 12.61
N LEU A 50 10.45 4.16 13.63
CA LEU A 50 9.76 3.56 14.78
C LEU A 50 8.42 2.94 14.37
N VAL A 51 7.66 3.63 13.53
CA VAL A 51 6.33 3.17 13.10
C VAL A 51 6.48 1.93 12.22
N VAL A 52 7.43 1.94 11.28
CA VAL A 52 7.75 0.77 10.43
C VAL A 52 8.22 -0.42 11.25
N ALA A 53 9.04 -0.20 12.28
CA ALA A 53 9.54 -1.28 13.13
C ALA A 53 8.44 -1.92 14.02
N VAL A 54 7.35 -1.18 14.28
CA VAL A 54 6.18 -1.65 15.04
C VAL A 54 5.14 -2.28 14.10
N ASP A 55 4.97 -1.72 12.90
CA ASP A 55 4.00 -2.14 11.91
C ASP A 55 4.59 -1.98 10.49
N GLU A 56 4.92 -3.10 9.86
CA GLU A 56 5.48 -3.13 8.50
C GLU A 56 4.52 -2.55 7.46
N SER A 57 3.20 -2.55 7.71
CA SER A 57 2.21 -1.92 6.82
C SER A 57 2.38 -0.41 6.76
N ALA A 58 2.96 0.21 7.80
CA ALA A 58 3.26 1.63 7.83
C ALA A 58 4.53 2.01 7.06
N MET A 59 5.19 1.05 6.40
CA MET A 59 6.36 1.34 5.56
C MET A 59 6.01 2.33 4.45
N TRP A 60 4.78 2.27 3.93
CA TRP A 60 4.30 3.23 2.94
C TRP A 60 3.46 4.32 3.60
N SER A 61 3.63 5.55 3.12
CA SER A 61 2.69 6.62 3.45
C SER A 61 1.35 6.37 2.78
N HIS A 62 0.30 7.03 3.28
CA HIS A 62 -1.03 6.94 2.67
C HIS A 62 -1.03 7.39 1.21
N GLU A 63 -0.27 8.45 0.89
CA GLU A 63 -0.08 8.96 -0.46
C GLU A 63 0.60 7.94 -1.36
N ALA A 64 1.59 7.18 -0.84
CA ALA A 64 2.23 6.11 -1.59
C ALA A 64 1.24 4.98 -1.94
N HIS A 65 0.36 4.59 -1.00
CA HIS A 65 -0.70 3.62 -1.29
C HIS A 65 -1.68 4.10 -2.36
N ILE A 66 -2.07 5.39 -2.32
CA ILE A 66 -2.94 5.99 -3.33
C ILE A 66 -2.24 6.04 -4.69
N LEU A 67 -0.99 6.48 -4.73
CA LEU A 67 -0.22 6.58 -5.96
C LEU A 67 -0.06 5.22 -6.62
N ALA A 68 0.22 4.18 -5.82
CA ALA A 68 0.25 2.82 -6.32
C ALA A 68 -1.09 2.40 -6.94
N ARG A 69 -2.21 2.79 -6.32
CA ARG A 69 -3.55 2.45 -6.84
C ARG A 69 -3.86 3.16 -8.16
N ILE A 70 -3.41 4.41 -8.28
CA ILE A 70 -3.54 5.16 -9.54
C ILE A 70 -2.70 4.50 -10.63
N SER A 71 -1.45 4.10 -10.32
CA SER A 71 -0.58 3.39 -11.26
C SER A 71 -1.21 2.09 -11.77
N ASP A 72 -1.65 1.22 -10.85
CA ASP A 72 -2.30 -0.05 -11.21
C ASP A 72 -3.53 0.15 -12.10
N ALA A 73 -4.33 1.19 -11.81
CA ALA A 73 -5.52 1.51 -12.59
C ALA A 73 -5.18 2.02 -13.99
N LEU A 74 -4.11 2.81 -14.13
CA LEU A 74 -3.63 3.30 -15.42
C LEU A 74 -3.05 2.17 -16.28
N GLU A 75 -2.28 1.27 -15.68
CA GLU A 75 -1.75 0.10 -16.38
C GLU A 75 -2.87 -0.81 -16.87
N ALA A 76 -3.86 -1.10 -16.03
CA ALA A 76 -5.03 -1.87 -16.42
C ALA A 76 -5.83 -1.19 -17.55
N ALA A 77 -5.99 0.13 -17.49
CA ALA A 77 -6.68 0.89 -18.55
C ALA A 77 -5.92 0.84 -19.87
N ASN A 78 -4.59 0.97 -19.83
CA ASN A 78 -3.73 0.87 -21.02
C ASN A 78 -3.78 -0.54 -21.60
N TRP A 79 -3.71 -1.58 -20.76
CA TRP A 79 -3.83 -2.97 -21.18
C TRP A 79 -5.18 -3.24 -21.87
N LEU A 80 -6.30 -2.79 -21.29
CA LEU A 80 -7.62 -2.91 -21.90
C LEU A 80 -7.69 -2.17 -23.25
N PHE A 81 -7.13 -0.96 -23.31
CA PHE A 81 -7.10 -0.17 -24.54
C PHE A 81 -6.31 -0.87 -25.65
N ILE A 82 -5.11 -1.36 -25.35
CA ILE A 82 -4.27 -2.06 -26.32
C ILE A 82 -4.96 -3.35 -26.75
N SER A 83 -5.47 -4.14 -25.81
CA SER A 83 -6.14 -5.41 -26.09
C SER A 83 -7.39 -5.24 -26.97
N ALA A 84 -8.12 -4.14 -26.80
CA ALA A 84 -9.29 -3.83 -27.63
C ALA A 84 -8.92 -3.35 -29.06
N ASN A 85 -7.70 -2.84 -29.24
CA ASN A 85 -7.24 -2.25 -30.51
C ASN A 85 -6.14 -3.08 -31.21
N SER A 86 -5.78 -4.24 -30.66
CA SER A 86 -4.80 -5.15 -31.27
C SER A 86 -5.47 -6.22 -32.12
N SER A 87 -4.74 -6.75 -33.10
CA SER A 87 -5.17 -7.92 -33.87
C SER A 87 -5.38 -9.15 -32.99
N GLN A 88 -6.23 -10.08 -33.41
CA GLN A 88 -6.57 -11.30 -32.64
C GLN A 88 -5.36 -12.18 -32.27
N ASP A 89 -4.26 -12.10 -33.04
CA ASP A 89 -3.03 -12.84 -32.75
C ASP A 89 -2.17 -12.20 -31.64
N THR A 90 -2.51 -10.99 -31.19
CA THR A 90 -1.80 -10.28 -30.12
C THR A 90 -2.49 -10.54 -28.79
N HIS A 91 -1.98 -11.50 -28.03
CA HIS A 91 -2.40 -11.73 -26.64
C HIS A 91 -1.42 -11.06 -25.69
N LEU A 92 -1.91 -10.14 -24.86
CA LEU A 92 -1.14 -9.48 -23.81
C LEU A 92 -1.66 -9.93 -22.46
N ASP A 93 -0.73 -10.34 -21.60
CA ASP A 93 -1.07 -10.69 -20.22
C ASP A 93 -1.52 -9.43 -19.46
N PRO A 94 -2.51 -9.57 -18.56
CA PRO A 94 -2.93 -8.47 -17.71
C PRO A 94 -1.76 -8.03 -16.80
N PRO A 95 -1.61 -6.72 -16.54
CA PRO A 95 -0.53 -6.23 -15.70
C PRO A 95 -0.72 -6.70 -14.25
N GLU A 96 0.39 -7.10 -13.63
CA GLU A 96 0.41 -7.44 -12.21
C GLU A 96 0.36 -6.15 -11.36
N PRO A 97 -0.52 -6.08 -10.34
CA PRO A 97 -0.55 -4.93 -9.44
C PRO A 97 0.78 -4.74 -8.72
N MET A 98 1.16 -3.49 -8.45
CA MET A 98 2.34 -3.22 -7.65
C MET A 98 2.22 -3.81 -6.24
N TRP A 99 3.33 -4.35 -5.74
CA TRP A 99 3.44 -4.85 -4.37
C TRP A 99 3.11 -3.75 -3.35
N ARG A 100 2.38 -4.09 -2.27
CA ARG A 100 1.97 -3.15 -1.21
C ARG A 100 2.30 -3.73 0.17
N PRO A 101 2.92 -2.95 1.09
CA PRO A 101 3.13 -3.40 2.46
C PRO A 101 1.80 -3.67 3.16
N GLY A 102 1.76 -4.74 3.97
CA GLY A 102 0.58 -5.12 4.77
C GLY A 102 -0.63 -5.61 3.97
N ILE A 103 -0.55 -5.66 2.64
CA ILE A 103 -1.60 -6.21 1.77
C ILE A 103 -1.01 -7.41 1.06
N GLU A 104 -1.49 -8.59 1.40
CA GLU A 104 -1.12 -9.81 0.69
C GLU A 104 -1.59 -9.72 -0.76
N PRO A 105 -0.75 -10.05 -1.76
CA PRO A 105 -1.13 -9.99 -3.16
C PRO A 105 -2.38 -10.85 -3.39
N VAL A 106 -3.49 -10.20 -3.74
CA VAL A 106 -4.70 -10.93 -4.12
C VAL A 106 -4.47 -11.46 -5.51
N GLU A 107 -4.29 -12.78 -5.62
CA GLU A 107 -4.28 -13.47 -6.90
C GLU A 107 -5.60 -13.18 -7.60
N ALA A 108 -5.54 -12.51 -8.76
CA ALA A 108 -6.73 -12.11 -9.48
C ALA A 108 -7.53 -13.37 -9.84
N PRO A 109 -8.79 -13.52 -9.40
CA PRO A 109 -9.58 -14.67 -9.82
C PRO A 109 -9.71 -14.61 -11.34
N ALA A 110 -9.41 -15.73 -12.01
CA ALA A 110 -9.58 -15.82 -13.45
C ALA A 110 -10.99 -15.32 -13.81
N PRO A 111 -11.12 -14.37 -14.77
CA PRO A 111 -12.42 -13.80 -15.07
C PRO A 111 -13.34 -14.91 -15.55
N ALA A 112 -14.31 -15.28 -14.73
CA ALA A 112 -15.40 -16.18 -15.09
C ALA A 112 -16.35 -15.42 -16.01
N MET A 113 -15.91 -15.13 -17.22
CA MET A 113 -16.77 -14.61 -18.27
C MET A 113 -17.63 -15.77 -18.78
N ALA A 114 -18.93 -15.50 -18.92
CA ALA A 114 -19.82 -16.43 -19.61
C ALA A 114 -19.31 -16.64 -21.04
N SER A 115 -19.31 -17.89 -21.48
CA SER A 115 -18.94 -18.22 -22.86
C SER A 115 -19.93 -17.58 -23.85
N GLY A 116 -19.48 -17.31 -25.08
CA GLY A 116 -20.38 -16.81 -26.13
C GLY A 116 -21.59 -17.73 -26.39
N ALA A 117 -21.43 -19.04 -26.14
CA ALA A 117 -22.51 -20.02 -26.23
C ALA A 117 -23.55 -19.85 -25.10
N GLU A 118 -23.12 -19.56 -23.88
CA GLU A 118 -24.04 -19.26 -22.76
C GLU A 118 -24.82 -17.98 -22.99
N VAL A 119 -24.14 -16.93 -23.47
CA VAL A 119 -24.80 -15.66 -23.80
C VAL A 119 -25.83 -15.86 -24.91
N ALA A 120 -25.47 -16.59 -25.98
CA ALA A 120 -26.40 -16.91 -27.06
C ALA A 120 -27.59 -17.74 -26.58
N GLY A 121 -27.38 -18.71 -25.69
CA GLY A 121 -28.44 -19.52 -25.10
C GLY A 121 -29.42 -18.70 -24.26
N TRP A 122 -28.92 -17.72 -23.49
CA TRP A 122 -29.75 -16.81 -22.71
C TRP A 122 -30.64 -15.93 -23.61
N PHE A 123 -30.07 -15.33 -24.67
CA PHE A 123 -30.85 -14.53 -25.62
C PHE A 123 -31.91 -15.36 -26.35
N ALA A 124 -31.59 -16.60 -26.73
CA ALA A 124 -32.55 -17.51 -27.34
C ALA A 124 -33.73 -17.84 -26.40
N GLY A 125 -33.47 -17.97 -25.09
CA GLY A 125 -34.50 -18.19 -24.08
C GLY A 125 -35.43 -16.99 -23.88
N ILE A 126 -34.93 -15.76 -24.01
CA ILE A 126 -35.74 -14.53 -23.88
C ILE A 126 -36.66 -14.33 -25.08
N SER A 127 -36.20 -14.63 -26.30
CA SER A 127 -37.03 -14.47 -27.51
C SER A 127 -38.15 -15.52 -27.65
N ALA A 128 -38.18 -16.55 -26.80
CA ALA A 128 -39.18 -17.60 -26.79
C ALA A 128 -40.34 -17.35 -25.79
N LEU A 129 -40.30 -16.24 -25.05
CA LEU A 129 -41.37 -15.72 -24.18
C LEU A 129 -42.22 -14.69 -24.93
#